data_AF-A0A3C1GMX0-F1
#
_entry.id   AF-A0A3C1GMX0-F1
#
_cell.length_a   1.000
_cell.length_b   1.000
_cell.length_c   1.000
_cell.angle_alpha   90.00
_cell.angle_beta   90.00
_cell.angle_gamma   90.00
#
_symmetry.space_group_name_H-M   'P 1'
#
loop_
_entity.id
_entity.type
_entity.pdbx_description
1 polymer ?
#
loop_
_entity_poly.entity_id
_entity_poly.type
_entity_poly.pdbx_seq_one_letter_code
_entity_poly.pdbx_strand_id
1 'polypeptide(L)'
;MRAALRDAAAALSLANLSFITVWSRLFDSPNIVEVGNVRTYLVGIVLNVLLLALALWVVVLGATRLQRPWARRTMQWMFLLAVAVPLNGIRVQLTDLTVPALAAPFGGGGTMAVGIALAAVAVGLLVRWQDRVVAGIATVLLVCLPFVAVTFFHAARVLVRHETPRTVVEERAGVRAPTEGPTQRVVWLLFDAMDYRLSFPERPRTVRLRELDRLCGEGLCARNAFPPGGSTAAAMPALITGRRVAEVKPYYPGDMTVRFVGADRSVLWSSQPSVFSRARALGARGGVVGWYL
;
A
#
# COMPACT_ATOMS: atom_id res chain seq x y z
N MET A 1 18.88 -21.82 27.89
CA MET A 1 17.48 -21.51 27.51
C MET A 1 17.17 -20.01 27.49
N ARG A 2 17.46 -19.25 28.57
CA ARG A 2 17.18 -17.79 28.63
C ARG A 2 17.90 -16.94 27.56
N ALA A 3 19.15 -17.26 27.21
CA ALA A 3 19.90 -16.53 26.18
C ALA A 3 19.29 -16.71 24.77
N ALA A 4 19.00 -17.94 24.37
CA ALA A 4 18.39 -18.24 23.07
C ALA A 4 17.01 -17.58 22.89
N LEU A 5 16.22 -17.49 23.95
CA LEU A 5 14.92 -16.80 23.94
C LEU A 5 15.09 -15.28 23.75
N ARG A 6 16.08 -14.69 24.42
CA ARG A 6 16.43 -13.27 24.26
C ARG A 6 16.86 -12.97 22.83
N ASP A 7 17.68 -13.83 22.23
CA ASP A 7 18.16 -13.67 20.86
C ASP A 7 17.02 -13.80 19.84
N ALA A 8 16.11 -14.76 20.04
CA ALA A 8 14.92 -14.90 19.22
C ALA A 8 13.99 -13.66 19.32
N ALA A 9 13.80 -13.11 20.52
CA ALA A 9 12.99 -11.91 20.72
C ALA A 9 13.61 -10.68 20.04
N ALA A 10 14.93 -10.50 20.14
CA ALA A 10 15.63 -9.41 19.44
C ALA A 10 15.55 -9.57 17.92
N ALA A 11 15.70 -10.80 17.40
CA ALA A 11 15.56 -11.09 15.97
C ALA A 11 14.14 -10.80 15.45
N LEU A 12 13.10 -11.17 16.21
CA LEU A 12 11.71 -10.87 15.88
C LEU A 12 11.42 -9.37 15.86
N SER A 13 11.93 -8.64 16.86
CA SER A 13 11.79 -7.17 16.92
C SER A 13 12.48 -6.49 15.74
N LEU A 14 13.72 -6.89 15.42
CA LEU A 14 14.46 -6.36 14.27
C LEU A 14 13.76 -6.67 12.94
N ALA A 15 13.28 -7.90 12.77
CA ALA A 15 12.52 -8.29 11.59
C ALA A 15 11.27 -7.42 11.45
N ASN A 16 10.48 -7.25 12.52
CA ASN A 16 9.27 -6.45 12.47
C ASN A 16 9.55 -4.97 12.15
N LEU A 17 10.57 -4.38 12.77
CA LEU A 17 10.98 -2.99 12.49
C LEU A 17 11.46 -2.81 11.05
N SER A 18 12.07 -3.83 10.44
CA SER A 18 12.51 -3.78 9.04
C SER A 18 11.33 -3.61 8.07
N PHE A 19 10.12 -3.99 8.48
CA PHE A 19 8.89 -3.82 7.72
C PHE A 19 8.08 -2.57 8.12
N ILE A 20 8.63 -1.63 8.90
CA ILE A 20 7.88 -0.44 9.38
C ILE A 20 7.30 0.43 8.25
N THR A 21 8.02 0.53 7.12
CA THR A 21 7.55 1.25 5.94
C THR A 21 6.42 0.52 5.23
N VAL A 22 6.42 -0.80 5.28
CA VAL A 22 5.35 -1.63 4.71
C VAL A 22 4.11 -1.58 5.59
N TRP A 23 4.28 -1.67 6.92
CA TRP A 23 3.19 -1.51 7.88
C TRP A 23 2.53 -0.14 7.78
N SER A 24 3.31 0.95 7.76
CA SER A 24 2.76 2.31 7.59
C SER A 24 2.03 2.46 6.27
N ARG A 25 2.58 1.98 5.14
CA ARG A 25 1.85 2.01 3.87
C ARG A 25 0.56 1.20 3.91
N LEU A 26 0.56 0.03 4.56
CA LEU A 26 -0.64 -0.80 4.61
C LEU A 26 -1.74 -0.18 5.49
N PHE A 27 -1.37 0.54 6.55
CA PHE A 27 -2.32 1.15 7.47
C PHE A 27 -2.72 2.59 7.12
N ASP A 28 -1.82 3.36 6.54
CA ASP A 28 -2.06 4.77 6.17
C ASP A 28 -2.50 4.95 4.71
N SER A 29 -2.26 3.96 3.83
CA SER A 29 -2.53 4.18 2.41
C SER A 29 -4.03 4.27 2.12
N PRO A 30 -4.48 5.34 1.45
CA PRO A 30 -5.84 5.41 0.94
C PRO A 30 -6.15 4.38 -0.15
N ASN A 31 -5.13 3.71 -0.68
CA ASN A 31 -5.26 2.74 -1.76
C ASN A 31 -5.46 1.30 -1.26
N ILE A 32 -5.84 1.08 0.01
CA ILE A 32 -6.24 -0.26 0.49
C ILE A 32 -7.40 -0.82 -0.37
N VAL A 33 -8.18 0.05 -1.03
CA VAL A 33 -9.21 -0.30 -2.01
C VAL A 33 -8.63 -0.91 -3.31
N GLU A 34 -7.39 -0.56 -3.70
CA GLU A 34 -6.70 -1.14 -4.88
C GLU A 34 -6.18 -2.55 -4.61
N VAL A 35 -5.93 -2.87 -3.35
CA VAL A 35 -5.36 -4.14 -2.92
C VAL A 35 -6.51 -5.14 -2.77
N GLY A 36 -7.01 -5.65 -3.90
CA GLY A 36 -8.20 -6.51 -3.98
C GLY A 36 -8.23 -7.72 -3.03
N ASN A 37 -7.11 -8.10 -2.40
CA ASN A 37 -7.10 -9.07 -1.31
C ASN A 37 -6.15 -8.69 -0.16
N VAL A 38 -6.53 -7.68 0.62
CA VAL A 38 -5.83 -7.20 1.84
C VAL A 38 -5.41 -8.35 2.77
N ARG A 39 -6.22 -9.41 2.87
CA ARG A 39 -5.92 -10.60 3.68
C ARG A 39 -4.65 -11.32 3.19
N THR A 40 -4.50 -11.54 1.89
CA THR A 40 -3.31 -12.19 1.33
C THR A 40 -2.05 -11.36 1.61
N TYR A 41 -2.14 -10.04 1.47
CA TYR A 41 -1.01 -9.16 1.76
C TYR A 41 -0.64 -9.15 3.24
N LEU A 42 -1.62 -9.10 4.14
CA LEU A 42 -1.38 -9.18 5.58
C LEU A 42 -0.73 -10.50 6.00
N VAL A 43 -1.27 -11.62 5.52
CA VAL A 43 -0.69 -12.95 5.78
C VAL A 43 0.73 -13.01 5.22
N GLY A 44 0.95 -12.50 4.01
CA GLY A 44 2.28 -12.44 3.39
C GLY A 44 3.28 -11.62 4.20
N ILE A 45 2.89 -10.44 4.71
CA ILE A 45 3.76 -9.59 5.53
C ILE A 45 4.07 -10.28 6.87
N VAL A 46 3.06 -10.85 7.54
CA VAL A 46 3.27 -11.60 8.79
C VAL A 46 4.23 -12.78 8.57
N LEU A 47 4.04 -13.55 7.50
CA LEU A 47 4.94 -14.65 7.14
C LEU A 47 6.36 -14.16 6.85
N ASN A 48 6.52 -13.06 6.12
CA ASN A 48 7.84 -12.48 5.83
C ASN A 48 8.55 -12.02 7.11
N VAL A 49 7.84 -11.39 8.05
CA VAL A 49 8.40 -11.00 9.35
C VAL A 49 8.88 -12.23 10.12
N LEU A 50 8.07 -13.30 10.18
CA LEU A 50 8.43 -14.53 10.87
C LEU A 50 9.60 -15.27 10.21
N LEU A 51 9.62 -15.34 8.88
CA LEU A 51 10.71 -15.95 8.11
C LEU A 51 12.02 -15.18 8.28
N LEU A 52 11.98 -13.85 8.23
CA LEU A 52 13.15 -13.02 8.47
C LEU A 52 13.65 -13.16 9.91
N ALA A 53 12.75 -13.17 10.90
CA ALA A 53 13.09 -13.40 12.29
C ALA A 53 13.78 -14.76 12.49
N LEU A 54 13.25 -15.81 11.87
CA LEU A 54 13.83 -17.15 11.89
C LEU A 54 15.22 -17.16 11.25
N ALA A 55 15.40 -16.55 10.08
CA ALA A 55 16.68 -16.46 9.40
C ALA A 55 17.74 -15.76 10.26
N LEU A 56 17.40 -14.61 10.86
CA LEU A 56 18.27 -13.87 11.76
C LEU A 56 18.64 -14.69 13.01
N TRP A 57 17.67 -15.39 13.60
CA TRP A 57 17.91 -16.24 14.76
C TRP A 57 18.82 -17.44 14.44
N VAL A 58 18.64 -18.08 13.28
CA VAL A 58 19.51 -19.17 12.80
C VAL A 58 20.94 -18.69 12.61
N VAL A 59 21.15 -17.48 12.07
CA VAL A 59 22.49 -16.87 11.96
C VAL A 59 23.13 -16.73 13.35
N VAL A 60 22.40 -16.20 14.34
CA VAL A 60 22.92 -16.06 15.71
C VAL A 60 23.23 -17.43 16.34
N LEU A 61 22.38 -18.43 16.11
CA LEU A 61 22.62 -19.79 16.57
C LEU A 61 23.86 -20.43 15.92
N GLY A 62 24.08 -20.17 14.63
CA GLY A 62 25.30 -20.56 13.92
C GLY A 62 26.54 -19.91 14.53
N ALA A 63 26.47 -18.63 14.87
CA ALA A 63 27.57 -17.86 15.51
C ALA A 63 28.04 -18.52 16.80
N THR A 64 27.07 -18.90 17.63
CA THR A 64 27.32 -19.47 18.96
C THR A 64 27.84 -20.89 18.88
N ARG A 65 27.43 -21.66 17.86
CA ARG A 65 27.88 -23.04 17.66
C ARG A 65 29.26 -23.17 17.03
N LEU A 66 29.65 -22.28 16.11
CA LEU A 66 30.88 -22.46 15.34
C LEU A 66 32.17 -22.21 16.15
N GLN A 67 32.10 -21.63 17.36
CA GLN A 67 33.24 -21.28 18.25
C GLN A 67 34.46 -20.57 17.59
N ARG A 68 34.36 -20.16 16.32
CA ARG A 68 35.44 -19.51 15.58
C ARG A 68 35.36 -17.98 15.76
N PRO A 69 36.47 -17.31 16.08
CA PRO A 69 36.47 -15.87 16.38
C PRO A 69 36.10 -15.01 15.17
N TRP A 70 36.47 -15.43 13.95
CA TRP A 70 36.10 -14.72 12.73
C TRP A 70 34.61 -14.85 12.40
N ALA A 71 34.00 -16.02 12.64
CA ALA A 71 32.58 -16.25 12.39
C ALA A 71 31.71 -15.32 13.26
N ARG A 72 32.08 -15.15 14.54
CA ARG A 72 31.42 -14.19 15.44
C ARG A 72 31.50 -12.74 14.90
N ARG A 73 32.68 -12.29 14.47
CA ARG A 73 32.85 -10.93 13.91
C ARG A 73 32.03 -10.71 12.65
N THR A 74 32.04 -11.66 11.71
CA THR A 74 31.26 -11.56 10.47
C THR A 74 29.77 -11.44 10.75
N MET A 75 29.25 -12.21 11.71
CA MET A 75 27.83 -12.17 12.06
C MET A 75 27.44 -10.90 12.81
N GLN A 76 28.32 -10.33 13.63
CA GLN A 76 28.09 -9.01 14.23
C GLN A 76 28.01 -7.91 13.14
N TRP A 77 28.84 -7.97 12.11
CA TRP A 77 28.75 -7.05 10.97
C TRP A 77 27.45 -7.24 10.19
N MET A 78 27.03 -8.47 9.92
CA MET A 78 25.74 -8.75 9.29
C MET A 78 24.56 -8.21 10.12
N PHE A 79 24.60 -8.36 11.45
CA PHE A 79 23.59 -7.81 12.34
C PHE A 79 23.53 -6.28 12.27
N LEU A 80 24.69 -5.61 12.31
CA LEU A 80 24.77 -4.15 12.20
C LEU A 80 24.26 -3.66 10.83
N LEU A 81 24.57 -4.38 9.75
CA LEU A 81 24.04 -4.09 8.41
C LEU A 81 22.52 -4.29 8.35
N ALA A 82 21.99 -5.32 8.99
CA ALA A 82 20.54 -5.56 9.03
C ALA A 82 19.80 -4.42 9.75
N VAL A 83 20.39 -3.83 10.80
CA VAL A 83 19.83 -2.67 11.53
C VAL A 83 19.77 -1.41 10.65
N ALA A 84 20.59 -1.31 9.60
CA ALA A 84 20.53 -0.19 8.66
C ALA A 84 19.19 -0.15 7.90
N VAL A 85 18.51 -1.29 7.71
CA VAL A 85 17.22 -1.37 7.02
C VAL A 85 16.11 -0.59 7.75
N PRO A 86 15.77 -0.89 9.02
CA PRO A 86 14.79 -0.11 9.75
C PRO A 86 15.22 1.34 9.98
N LEU A 87 16.52 1.60 10.19
CA LEU A 87 17.02 2.98 10.31
C LEU A 87 16.78 3.81 9.05
N ASN A 88 17.00 3.23 7.87
CA ASN A 88 16.66 3.90 6.61
C ASN A 88 15.14 4.09 6.47
N GLY A 89 14.34 3.11 6.91
CA GLY A 89 12.87 3.25 6.96
C GLY A 89 12.43 4.44 7.81
N ILE A 90 13.00 4.60 9.01
CA ILE A 90 12.76 5.72 9.91
C ILE A 90 13.24 7.03 9.29
N ARG A 91 14.44 7.05 8.68
CA ARG A 91 14.99 8.24 7.98
C ARG A 91 14.04 8.76 6.90
N VAL A 92 13.44 7.86 6.11
CA VAL A 92 12.50 8.23 5.04
C VAL A 92 11.21 8.83 5.62
N GLN A 93 10.81 8.48 6.84
CA GLN A 93 9.65 9.06 7.51
C GLN A 93 9.97 10.39 8.22
N LEU A 94 11.23 10.63 8.58
CA LEU A 94 11.70 11.84 9.27
C LEU A 94 12.31 12.90 8.31
N THR A 95 11.95 12.86 7.03
CA THR A 95 12.56 13.65 5.93
C THR A 95 12.53 15.17 6.08
N ASP A 96 11.90 15.72 7.11
CA ASP A 96 11.98 17.14 7.45
C ASP A 96 13.35 17.56 8.02
N LEU A 97 14.21 16.60 8.39
CA LEU A 97 15.62 16.84 8.74
C LEU A 97 16.46 17.01 7.47
N THR A 98 16.20 18.09 6.73
CA THR A 98 17.01 18.42 5.56
C THR A 98 18.38 18.97 6.01
N VAL A 99 19.45 18.43 5.41
CA VAL A 99 20.86 18.85 5.56
C VAL A 99 21.25 20.21 4.88
N PRO A 100 20.38 20.99 4.18
CA PRO A 100 20.79 22.25 3.54
C PRO A 100 21.44 23.26 4.49
N ALA A 101 21.04 23.28 5.78
CA ALA A 101 21.58 24.21 6.77
C ALA A 101 23.06 23.94 7.10
N LEU A 102 23.51 22.66 7.03
CA LEU A 102 24.91 22.27 7.29
C LEU A 102 25.79 22.32 6.03
N ALA A 103 25.17 22.34 4.84
CA ALA A 103 25.86 22.32 3.56
C ALA A 103 26.24 23.72 3.02
N ALA A 104 25.60 24.77 3.54
CA ALA A 104 25.83 26.16 3.13
C ALA A 104 27.29 26.68 3.24
N PRO A 105 28.12 26.28 4.22
CA PRO A 105 29.46 26.86 4.38
C PRO A 105 30.59 26.19 3.58
N PHE A 106 30.43 24.93 3.12
CA PHE A 106 31.56 24.09 2.71
C PHE A 106 31.55 23.67 1.22
N GLY A 107 30.52 24.03 0.46
CA GLY A 107 30.34 23.57 -0.92
C GLY A 107 30.16 22.05 -1.05
N GLY A 108 29.88 21.56 -2.26
CA GLY A 108 29.63 20.12 -2.51
C GLY A 108 30.83 19.21 -2.19
N GLY A 109 32.06 19.68 -2.41
CA GLY A 109 33.28 18.92 -2.12
C GLY A 109 33.63 18.84 -0.62
N GLY A 110 33.51 19.96 0.10
CA GLY A 110 33.83 20.00 1.54
C GLY A 110 32.82 19.23 2.39
N THR A 111 31.54 19.30 2.05
CA THR A 111 30.49 18.49 2.69
C THR A 111 30.74 16.98 2.50
N MET A 112 31.18 16.56 1.32
CA MET A 112 31.52 15.16 1.05
C MET A 112 32.73 14.70 1.85
N ALA A 113 33.80 15.51 1.94
CA ALA A 113 34.99 15.19 2.71
C ALA A 113 34.71 15.07 4.22
N VAL A 114 33.93 16.00 4.78
CA VAL A 114 33.49 15.95 6.18
C VAL A 114 32.59 14.74 6.43
N GLY A 115 31.69 14.41 5.50
CA GLY A 115 30.86 13.21 5.57
C GLY A 115 31.69 11.92 5.60
N ILE A 116 32.71 11.82 4.75
CA ILE A 116 33.63 10.66 4.71
C ILE A 116 34.44 10.58 6.01
N ALA A 117 34.96 11.70 6.52
CA ALA A 117 35.72 11.74 7.76
C ALA A 117 34.86 11.29 8.96
N LEU A 118 33.64 11.82 9.07
CA LEU A 118 32.69 11.40 10.10
C LEU A 118 32.31 9.93 9.99
N ALA A 119 32.09 9.43 8.76
CA ALA A 119 31.82 8.02 8.53
C ALA A 119 33.01 7.14 8.94
N ALA A 120 34.24 7.54 8.61
CA ALA A 120 35.45 6.81 8.99
C ALA A 120 35.64 6.77 10.51
N VAL A 121 35.41 7.90 11.21
CA VAL A 121 35.43 7.96 12.68
C VAL A 121 34.34 7.08 13.28
N ALA A 122 33.11 7.15 12.74
CA ALA A 122 32.00 6.32 13.20
C ALA A 122 32.31 4.82 13.02
N VAL A 123 32.83 4.41 11.87
CA VAL A 123 33.26 3.03 11.60
C VAL A 123 34.39 2.62 12.54
N GLY A 124 35.38 3.49 12.78
CA GLY A 124 36.47 3.22 13.72
C GLY A 124 35.99 2.99 15.16
N LEU A 125 35.04 3.82 15.62
CA LEU A 125 34.39 3.64 16.92
C LEU A 125 33.56 2.35 16.98
N LEU A 126 32.82 2.04 15.91
CA LEU A 126 32.05 0.80 15.76
C LEU A 126 32.92 -0.45 15.83
N VAL A 127 34.08 -0.46 15.15
CA VAL A 127 35.05 -1.57 15.20
C VAL A 127 35.61 -1.72 16.62
N ARG A 128 35.98 -0.61 17.26
CA ARG A 128 36.61 -0.62 18.59
C ARG A 128 35.65 -1.03 19.71
N TRP A 129 34.36 -0.66 19.60
CA TRP A 129 33.34 -0.87 20.63
C TRP A 129 32.24 -1.86 20.19
N GLN A 130 32.54 -2.69 19.20
CA GLN A 130 31.60 -3.56 18.51
C GLN A 130 30.70 -4.35 19.47
N ASP A 131 31.28 -5.04 20.45
CA ASP A 131 30.52 -5.85 21.42
C ASP A 131 29.55 -5.01 22.26
N ARG A 132 29.94 -3.79 22.67
CA ARG A 132 29.08 -2.89 23.45
C ARG A 132 27.96 -2.31 22.59
N VAL A 133 28.25 -1.96 21.34
CA VAL A 133 27.26 -1.45 20.38
C VAL A 133 26.21 -2.51 20.08
N VAL A 134 26.63 -3.75 19.79
CA VAL A 134 25.71 -4.87 19.53
C VAL A 134 24.84 -5.14 20.76
N ALA A 135 25.41 -5.14 21.97
CA ALA A 135 24.64 -5.34 23.21
C ALA A 135 23.64 -4.19 23.47
N GLY A 136 24.02 -2.95 23.18
CA GLY A 136 23.13 -1.79 23.27
C GLY A 136 21.96 -1.88 22.30
N ILE A 137 22.24 -2.15 21.02
CA ILE A 137 21.20 -2.33 19.98
C ILE A 137 20.27 -3.49 20.35
N ALA A 138 20.79 -4.63 20.78
CA ALA A 138 19.97 -5.76 21.22
C ALA A 138 19.03 -5.38 22.38
N THR A 139 19.48 -4.53 23.30
CA THR A 139 18.65 -4.02 24.40
C THR A 139 17.55 -3.09 23.89
N VAL A 140 17.88 -2.17 22.99
CA VAL A 140 16.90 -1.29 22.31
C VAL A 140 15.84 -2.12 21.58
N LEU A 141 16.25 -3.14 20.82
CA LEU A 141 15.33 -4.03 20.12
C LEU A 141 14.38 -4.76 21.07
N LEU A 142 14.86 -5.19 22.24
CA LEU A 142 14.01 -5.81 23.26
C LEU A 142 13.01 -4.82 23.87
N VAL A 143 13.42 -3.56 24.07
CA VAL A 143 12.49 -2.48 24.48
C VAL A 143 11.44 -2.23 23.41
N CYS A 144 11.80 -2.36 22.12
CA CYS A 144 10.85 -2.24 21.00
C CYS A 144 9.97 -3.49 20.78
N LEU A 145 10.18 -4.59 21.51
CA LEU A 145 9.39 -5.83 21.35
C LEU A 145 7.87 -5.63 21.45
N PRO A 146 7.31 -4.77 22.34
CA PRO A 146 5.87 -4.50 22.38
C PRO A 146 5.30 -4.01 21.04
N PHE A 147 6.12 -3.39 20.18
CA PHE A 147 5.70 -2.96 18.84
C PHE A 147 5.30 -4.13 17.94
N VAL A 148 5.91 -5.31 18.13
CA VAL A 148 5.50 -6.55 17.44
C VAL A 148 4.07 -6.92 17.84
N ALA A 149 3.75 -6.86 19.14
CA ALA A 149 2.41 -7.16 19.62
C ALA A 149 1.38 -6.17 19.07
N VAL A 150 1.69 -4.87 19.03
CA VAL A 150 0.80 -3.85 18.46
C VAL A 150 0.54 -4.08 16.98
N THR A 151 1.59 -4.27 16.18
CA THR A 151 1.46 -4.51 14.72
C THR A 151 0.69 -5.79 14.40
N PHE A 152 0.96 -6.88 15.12
CA PHE A 152 0.25 -8.15 14.94
C PHE A 152 -1.20 -8.06 15.42
N PHE A 153 -1.47 -7.35 16.53
CA PHE A 153 -2.83 -7.12 17.01
C PHE A 153 -3.65 -6.31 16.00
N HIS A 154 -3.08 -5.25 15.44
CA HIS A 154 -3.72 -4.50 14.35
C HIS A 154 -3.99 -5.39 13.14
N ALA A 155 -3.00 -6.16 12.68
CA ALA A 155 -3.16 -7.11 11.58
C ALA A 155 -4.26 -8.15 11.85
N ALA A 156 -4.31 -8.72 13.06
CA ALA A 156 -5.31 -9.70 13.47
C ALA A 156 -6.71 -9.08 13.55
N ARG A 157 -6.84 -7.88 14.15
CA ARG A 157 -8.10 -7.13 14.17
C ARG A 157 -8.58 -6.88 12.75
N VAL A 158 -7.67 -6.55 11.84
CA VAL A 158 -8.01 -6.32 10.44
C VAL A 158 -8.51 -7.59 9.77
N LEU A 159 -7.82 -8.71 10.01
CA LEU A 159 -8.16 -10.00 9.45
C LEU A 159 -9.52 -10.54 9.93
N VAL A 160 -9.86 -10.30 11.20
CA VAL A 160 -11.13 -10.75 11.80
C VAL A 160 -12.31 -9.85 11.37
N ARG A 161 -12.07 -8.55 11.23
CA ARG A 161 -13.12 -7.58 10.82
C ARG A 161 -13.30 -7.48 9.30
N HIS A 162 -12.35 -7.99 8.52
CA HIS A 162 -12.51 -8.16 7.08
C HIS A 162 -13.33 -9.42 6.79
N GLU A 163 -14.62 -9.23 6.54
CA GLU A 163 -15.24 -10.05 5.52
C GLU A 163 -14.53 -9.68 4.22
N THR A 164 -13.87 -10.66 3.59
CA THR A 164 -13.46 -10.49 2.19
C THR A 164 -14.75 -10.06 1.48
N PRO A 165 -14.78 -8.91 0.77
CA PRO A 165 -15.87 -8.69 -0.17
C PRO A 165 -15.86 -9.97 -0.96
N ARG A 166 -16.94 -10.75 -0.87
CA ARG A 166 -17.07 -11.93 -1.71
C ARG A 166 -16.68 -11.40 -3.06
N THR A 167 -15.60 -11.93 -3.63
CA THR A 167 -15.35 -11.77 -5.06
C THR A 167 -16.72 -11.91 -5.67
N VAL A 168 -17.10 -10.96 -6.51
CA VAL A 168 -18.37 -10.94 -7.24
C VAL A 168 -18.37 -12.16 -8.17
N VAL A 169 -18.33 -13.34 -7.55
CA VAL A 169 -18.62 -14.66 -8.05
C VAL A 169 -20.10 -14.62 -7.96
N GLU A 170 -20.68 -14.17 -9.06
CA GLU A 170 -22.02 -14.55 -9.44
C GLU A 170 -22.96 -14.61 -8.23
N GLU A 171 -23.38 -13.45 -7.73
CA GLU A 171 -24.80 -13.40 -7.39
C GLU A 171 -25.50 -13.55 -8.75
N ARG A 172 -25.59 -14.80 -9.23
CA ARG A 172 -26.59 -15.25 -10.17
C ARG A 172 -27.86 -14.83 -9.47
N ALA A 173 -28.30 -13.63 -9.79
CA ALA A 173 -29.57 -13.11 -9.38
C ALA A 173 -30.53 -14.21 -9.79
N GLY A 174 -30.97 -15.02 -8.82
CA GLY A 174 -31.94 -16.09 -8.95
C GLY A 174 -33.33 -15.51 -9.23
N VAL A 175 -33.38 -14.42 -9.97
CA VAL A 175 -34.58 -13.77 -10.43
C VAL A 175 -34.92 -14.47 -11.73
N ARG A 176 -36.02 -15.21 -11.75
CA ARG A 176 -36.66 -15.70 -12.99
C ARG A 176 -36.79 -14.53 -13.98
N ALA A 177 -36.38 -14.75 -15.23
CA ALA A 177 -36.55 -13.78 -16.30
C ALA A 177 -37.99 -13.23 -16.27
N PRO A 178 -38.21 -11.90 -16.21
CA PRO A 178 -39.49 -11.37 -16.62
C PRO A 178 -39.70 -11.85 -18.07
N THR A 179 -40.88 -12.39 -18.34
CA THR A 179 -41.26 -12.97 -19.63
C THR A 179 -41.13 -11.96 -20.78
N GLU A 180 -41.14 -10.67 -20.45
CA GLU A 180 -40.89 -9.54 -21.35
C GLU A 180 -39.81 -8.65 -20.71
N GLY A 181 -38.60 -8.66 -21.27
CA GLY A 181 -37.54 -7.74 -20.86
C GLY A 181 -37.77 -6.34 -21.45
N PRO A 182 -37.22 -5.28 -20.84
CA PRO A 182 -37.23 -3.95 -21.46
C PRO A 182 -36.68 -4.01 -22.89
N THR A 183 -37.35 -3.35 -23.83
CA THR A 183 -37.06 -3.42 -25.27
C THR A 183 -35.68 -2.83 -25.63
N GLN A 184 -35.08 -2.05 -24.75
CA GLN A 184 -33.76 -1.45 -24.95
C GLN A 184 -32.72 -1.98 -23.95
N ARG A 185 -31.56 -2.39 -24.49
CA ARG A 185 -30.40 -2.81 -23.71
C ARG A 185 -29.42 -1.64 -23.62
N VAL A 186 -28.93 -1.36 -22.42
CA VAL A 186 -27.92 -0.33 -22.18
C VAL A 186 -26.61 -1.00 -21.82
N VAL A 187 -25.55 -0.70 -22.58
CA VAL A 187 -24.18 -1.11 -22.29
C VAL A 187 -23.36 0.14 -22.03
N TRP A 188 -22.73 0.22 -20.87
CA TRP A 188 -21.86 1.32 -20.51
C TRP A 188 -20.41 0.83 -20.44
N LEU A 189 -19.59 1.30 -21.36
CA LEU A 189 -18.15 1.04 -21.38
C LEU A 189 -17.42 2.23 -20.77
N LEU A 190 -16.58 1.97 -19.78
CA LEU A 190 -15.78 2.98 -19.10
C LEU A 190 -14.31 2.55 -19.14
N PHE A 191 -13.45 3.44 -19.64
CA PHE A 191 -12.03 3.17 -19.81
C PHE A 191 -11.22 3.94 -18.78
N ASP A 192 -10.33 3.24 -18.06
CA ASP A 192 -9.45 3.86 -17.09
C ASP A 192 -8.32 4.62 -17.80
N ALA A 193 -8.08 5.86 -17.39
CA ALA A 193 -7.06 6.77 -17.92
C ALA A 193 -7.07 7.00 -19.46
N MET A 194 -8.18 6.75 -20.15
CA MET A 194 -8.28 6.99 -21.59
C MET A 194 -8.46 8.49 -21.89
N ASP A 195 -7.51 9.07 -22.62
CA ASP A 195 -7.51 10.49 -22.97
C ASP A 195 -8.08 10.73 -24.39
N TYR A 196 -8.95 11.74 -24.53
CA TYR A 196 -9.56 12.09 -25.82
C TYR A 196 -8.54 12.53 -26.86
N ARG A 197 -7.56 13.38 -26.49
CA ARG A 197 -6.57 13.92 -27.43
C ARG A 197 -5.72 12.79 -28.02
N LEU A 198 -5.22 11.91 -27.17
CA LEU A 198 -4.40 10.77 -27.59
C LEU A 198 -5.21 9.68 -28.29
N SER A 199 -6.53 9.64 -28.07
CA SER A 199 -7.42 8.70 -28.74
C SER A 199 -7.90 9.20 -30.10
N PHE A 200 -7.99 10.51 -30.35
CA PHE A 200 -8.52 11.04 -31.62
C PHE A 200 -7.59 12.07 -32.30
N PRO A 201 -7.60 13.37 -31.95
CA PRO A 201 -6.93 14.40 -32.75
C PRO A 201 -5.40 14.30 -32.77
N GLU A 202 -4.78 13.82 -31.68
CA GLU A 202 -3.33 13.70 -31.51
C GLU A 202 -2.89 12.24 -31.41
N ARG A 203 -3.68 11.32 -31.97
CA ARG A 203 -3.37 9.88 -31.95
C ARG A 203 -2.02 9.59 -32.62
N PRO A 204 -1.08 8.89 -31.95
CA PRO A 204 0.16 8.46 -32.59
C PRO A 204 -0.11 7.61 -33.83
N ARG A 205 0.65 7.83 -34.91
CA ARG A 205 0.46 7.13 -36.20
C ARG A 205 0.61 5.60 -36.10
N THR A 206 1.28 5.11 -35.07
CA THR A 206 1.48 3.68 -34.80
C THR A 206 0.28 3.00 -34.16
N VAL A 207 -0.66 3.76 -33.59
CA VAL A 207 -1.84 3.23 -32.89
C VAL A 207 -3.07 3.27 -33.79
N ARG A 208 -3.77 2.15 -33.91
CA ARG A 208 -5.00 2.03 -34.72
C ARG A 208 -6.17 1.63 -33.82
N LEU A 209 -7.16 2.50 -33.67
CA LEU A 209 -8.38 2.25 -32.87
C LEU A 209 -9.62 2.24 -33.77
N ARG A 210 -9.64 1.33 -34.76
CA ARG A 210 -10.66 1.30 -35.83
C ARG A 210 -12.10 1.20 -35.32
N GLU A 211 -12.33 0.37 -34.30
CA GLU A 211 -13.67 0.19 -33.75
C GLU A 211 -14.13 1.41 -32.95
N LEU A 212 -13.21 2.14 -32.32
CA LEU A 212 -13.53 3.40 -31.65
C LEU A 212 -13.88 4.50 -32.67
N ASP A 213 -13.14 4.55 -33.78
CA ASP A 213 -13.44 5.45 -34.91
C ASP A 213 -14.82 5.13 -35.49
N ARG A 214 -15.11 3.83 -35.70
CA ARG A 214 -16.40 3.35 -36.18
C ARG A 214 -17.54 3.71 -35.24
N LEU A 215 -17.37 3.47 -33.94
CA LEU A 215 -18.38 3.80 -32.92
C LEU A 215 -18.69 5.31 -32.88
N CYS A 216 -17.65 6.15 -33.00
CA CYS A 216 -17.80 7.61 -33.07
C CYS A 216 -18.44 8.07 -34.40
N GLY A 217 -18.20 7.36 -35.50
CA GLY A 217 -18.74 7.67 -36.84
C GLY A 217 -20.18 7.19 -37.07
N GLU A 218 -20.58 6.09 -36.45
CA GLU A 218 -21.94 5.52 -36.54
C GLU A 218 -22.88 6.04 -35.45
N GLY A 219 -22.36 6.81 -34.48
CA GLY A 219 -23.10 7.28 -33.32
C GLY A 219 -22.90 8.75 -32.98
N LEU A 220 -23.39 9.16 -31.80
CA LEU A 220 -23.15 10.49 -31.27
C LEU A 220 -21.78 10.55 -30.59
N CYS A 221 -20.89 11.40 -31.10
CA CYS A 221 -19.55 11.57 -30.57
C CYS A 221 -19.34 12.97 -29.99
N ALA A 222 -19.40 13.07 -28.66
CA ALA A 222 -19.25 14.34 -27.95
C ALA A 222 -17.76 14.74 -27.83
N ARG A 223 -17.40 15.92 -28.36
CA ARG A 223 -16.02 16.45 -28.32
C ARG A 223 -15.70 17.29 -27.08
N ASN A 224 -16.73 17.71 -26.35
CA ASN A 224 -16.64 18.56 -25.16
C ASN A 224 -17.32 17.88 -23.95
N ALA A 225 -17.06 16.59 -23.76
CA ALA A 225 -17.49 15.84 -22.58
C ALA A 225 -16.34 15.79 -21.57
N PHE A 226 -16.64 16.02 -20.29
CA PHE A 226 -15.66 16.05 -19.22
C PHE A 226 -15.99 15.01 -18.15
N PRO A 227 -14.98 14.33 -17.57
CA PRO A 227 -15.22 13.41 -16.46
C PRO A 227 -15.74 14.19 -15.23
N PRO A 228 -16.61 13.59 -14.40
CA PRO A 228 -17.18 14.26 -13.23
C PRO A 228 -16.21 14.37 -12.04
N GLY A 229 -14.97 13.89 -12.18
CA GLY A 229 -13.91 13.96 -11.16
C GLY A 229 -12.52 13.86 -11.78
N GLY A 230 -11.51 14.39 -11.09
CA GLY A 230 -10.11 14.40 -11.55
C GLY A 230 -9.31 13.12 -11.28
N SER A 231 -9.94 12.11 -10.65
CA SER A 231 -9.34 10.80 -10.37
C SER A 231 -10.41 9.72 -10.46
N THR A 232 -10.00 8.47 -10.69
CA THR A 232 -10.90 7.30 -10.73
C THR A 232 -11.73 7.20 -9.43
N ALA A 233 -11.09 7.43 -8.29
CA ALA A 233 -11.75 7.40 -6.97
C ALA A 233 -12.89 8.43 -6.83
N ALA A 234 -12.77 9.61 -7.45
CA ALA A 234 -13.83 10.62 -7.43
C ALA A 234 -14.85 10.45 -8.57
N ALA A 235 -14.38 10.05 -9.76
CA ALA A 235 -15.21 9.90 -10.95
C ALA A 235 -16.19 8.73 -10.81
N MET A 236 -15.74 7.57 -10.29
CA MET A 236 -16.58 6.37 -10.19
C MET A 236 -17.83 6.58 -9.31
N PRO A 237 -17.72 7.09 -8.07
CA PRO A 237 -18.91 7.38 -7.27
C PRO A 237 -19.79 8.44 -7.91
N ALA A 238 -19.22 9.46 -8.55
CA ALA A 238 -20.01 10.50 -9.22
C ALA A 238 -20.83 9.97 -10.40
N LEU A 239 -20.21 9.10 -11.20
CA LEU A 239 -20.82 8.40 -12.34
C LEU A 239 -21.93 7.44 -11.90
N ILE A 240 -21.69 6.66 -10.84
CA ILE A 240 -22.63 5.64 -10.36
C ILE A 240 -23.81 6.25 -9.59
N THR A 241 -23.58 7.33 -8.82
CA THR A 241 -24.62 7.98 -8.01
C THR A 241 -25.32 9.14 -8.74
N GLY A 242 -24.72 9.66 -9.81
CA GLY A 242 -25.18 10.85 -10.52
C GLY A 242 -25.01 12.15 -9.73
N ARG A 243 -24.12 12.18 -8.73
CA ARG A 243 -23.91 13.33 -7.83
C ARG A 243 -22.46 13.80 -7.88
N ARG A 244 -22.24 15.12 -7.82
CA ARG A 244 -20.87 15.67 -7.77
C ARG A 244 -20.21 15.33 -6.45
N VAL A 245 -19.02 14.75 -6.52
CA VAL A 245 -18.21 14.36 -5.35
C VAL A 245 -17.21 15.47 -5.07
N ALA A 246 -17.21 15.98 -3.84
CA ALA A 246 -16.25 16.99 -3.38
C ALA A 246 -15.00 16.34 -2.78
N GLU A 247 -15.16 15.21 -2.08
CA GLU A 247 -14.08 14.54 -1.38
C GLU A 247 -14.36 13.05 -1.27
N VAL A 248 -13.30 12.25 -1.37
CA VAL A 248 -13.33 10.81 -1.17
C VAL A 248 -12.30 10.49 -0.11
N LYS A 249 -12.74 9.78 0.93
CA LYS A 249 -11.85 9.23 1.94
C LYS A 249 -12.07 7.72 2.00
N PRO A 250 -11.01 6.92 1.89
CA PRO A 250 -11.09 5.48 2.09
C PRO A 250 -11.71 5.19 3.44
N TYR A 251 -12.62 4.21 3.47
CA TYR A 251 -13.24 3.75 4.69
C TYR A 251 -13.11 2.25 4.79
N TYR A 252 -12.38 1.84 5.79
CA TYR A 252 -12.03 0.45 6.02
C TYR A 252 -13.22 -0.31 6.66
N PRO A 253 -13.53 -1.58 6.29
CA PRO A 253 -13.05 -2.38 5.14
C PRO A 253 -13.78 -2.11 3.82
N GLY A 254 -13.04 -2.00 2.70
CA GLY A 254 -13.60 -2.19 1.35
C GLY A 254 -14.67 -1.20 0.91
N ASP A 255 -14.78 -0.05 1.58
CA ASP A 255 -15.71 1.01 1.22
C ASP A 255 -14.96 2.34 1.17
N MET A 256 -15.67 3.41 0.84
CA MET A 256 -15.17 4.75 0.94
C MET A 256 -16.27 5.65 1.47
N THR A 257 -15.88 6.63 2.27
CA THR A 257 -16.77 7.75 2.53
C THR A 257 -16.63 8.77 1.41
N VAL A 258 -17.77 9.20 0.91
CA VAL A 258 -17.89 10.25 -0.10
C VAL A 258 -18.57 11.44 0.54
N ARG A 259 -18.02 12.63 0.32
CA ARG A 259 -18.69 13.89 0.61
C ARG A 259 -19.10 14.52 -0.70
N PHE A 260 -20.39 14.73 -0.86
CA PHE A 260 -20.93 15.36 -2.06
C PHE A 260 -20.78 16.88 -1.98
N VAL A 261 -20.71 17.53 -3.13
CA VAL A 261 -20.69 19.01 -3.21
C VAL A 261 -21.96 19.55 -2.54
N GLY A 262 -21.78 20.51 -1.63
CA GLY A 262 -22.87 21.12 -0.84
C GLY A 262 -23.33 20.32 0.39
N ALA A 263 -22.69 19.19 0.69
CA ALA A 263 -22.95 18.44 1.91
C ALA A 263 -21.85 18.67 2.96
N ASP A 264 -22.27 18.86 4.21
CA ASP A 264 -21.34 19.06 5.34
C ASP A 264 -20.76 17.75 5.89
N ARG A 265 -21.42 16.61 5.60
CA ARG A 265 -21.05 15.30 6.14
C ARG A 265 -20.66 14.32 5.04
N SER A 266 -19.64 13.53 5.32
CA SER A 266 -19.30 12.35 4.52
C SER A 266 -20.25 11.19 4.83
N VAL A 267 -20.58 10.41 3.81
CA VAL A 267 -21.45 9.24 3.90
C VAL A 267 -20.78 8.03 3.25
N LEU A 268 -21.13 6.81 3.67
CA LEU A 268 -20.61 5.59 3.04
C LEU A 268 -21.11 5.49 1.61
N TRP A 269 -20.21 5.23 0.66
CA TRP A 269 -20.58 5.12 -0.75
C TRP A 269 -21.53 3.94 -1.00
N SER A 270 -21.27 2.79 -0.38
CA SER A 270 -22.12 1.59 -0.46
C SER A 270 -23.58 1.83 -0.03
N SER A 271 -23.82 2.80 0.87
CA SER A 271 -25.16 3.15 1.35
C SER A 271 -25.93 4.08 0.42
N GLN A 272 -25.30 4.58 -0.65
CA GLN A 272 -25.93 5.53 -1.57
C GLN A 272 -26.68 4.80 -2.69
N PRO A 273 -27.82 5.34 -3.15
CA PRO A 273 -28.47 4.85 -4.35
C PRO A 273 -27.56 4.95 -5.58
N SER A 274 -27.54 3.89 -6.39
CA SER A 274 -26.76 3.81 -7.63
C SER A 274 -27.65 3.73 -8.86
N VAL A 275 -27.09 3.96 -10.05
CA VAL A 275 -27.76 3.70 -11.32
C VAL A 275 -28.27 2.26 -11.41
N PHE A 276 -27.54 1.30 -10.84
CA PHE A 276 -27.92 -0.12 -10.80
C PHE A 276 -29.05 -0.41 -9.82
N SER A 277 -29.04 0.20 -8.63
CA SER A 277 -30.14 0.04 -7.67
C SER A 277 -31.43 0.66 -8.20
N ARG A 278 -31.34 1.79 -8.90
CA ARG A 278 -32.48 2.44 -9.58
C ARG A 278 -32.99 1.61 -10.76
N ALA A 279 -32.09 1.10 -11.62
CA ALA A 279 -32.47 0.22 -12.72
C ALA A 279 -33.20 -1.04 -12.20
N ARG A 280 -32.72 -1.63 -11.11
CA ARG A 280 -33.37 -2.77 -10.46
C ARG A 280 -34.77 -2.42 -9.92
N ALA A 281 -34.94 -1.24 -9.33
CA ALA A 281 -36.25 -0.76 -8.87
C ALA A 281 -37.25 -0.57 -10.02
N LEU A 282 -36.76 -0.32 -11.24
CA LEU A 282 -37.55 -0.25 -12.47
C LEU A 282 -37.76 -1.63 -13.15
N GLY A 283 -37.34 -2.73 -12.51
CA GLY A 283 -37.46 -4.08 -13.05
C GLY A 283 -36.38 -4.46 -14.08
N ALA A 284 -35.41 -3.59 -14.34
CA ALA A 284 -34.30 -3.88 -15.25
C ALA A 284 -33.22 -4.74 -14.56
N ARG A 285 -32.53 -5.54 -15.37
CA ARG A 285 -31.39 -6.36 -14.93
C ARG A 285 -30.10 -5.66 -15.36
N GLY A 286 -29.16 -5.60 -14.43
CA GLY A 286 -27.85 -5.03 -14.68
C GLY A 286 -26.78 -5.83 -13.95
N GLY A 287 -25.62 -5.89 -14.56
CA GLY A 287 -24.40 -6.38 -13.96
C GLY A 287 -23.28 -5.38 -14.23
N VAL A 288 -22.23 -5.47 -13.42
CA VAL A 288 -21.03 -4.66 -13.62
C VAL A 288 -19.84 -5.61 -13.64
N VAL A 289 -18.94 -5.39 -14.60
CA VAL A 289 -17.70 -6.15 -14.73
C VAL A 289 -16.58 -5.14 -14.77
N GLY A 290 -15.66 -5.23 -13.82
CA GLY A 290 -14.55 -4.30 -13.71
C GLY A 290 -13.89 -4.32 -12.34
N TRP A 291 -12.99 -3.36 -12.17
CA TRP A 291 -12.25 -3.10 -10.94
C TRP A 291 -12.75 -1.77 -10.35
N TYR A 292 -12.55 -1.51 -9.05
CA TYR A 292 -13.01 -0.30 -8.35
C TYR A 292 -14.54 -0.13 -8.22
N LEU A 293 -15.26 -1.24 -8.00
CA LEU A 293 -16.72 -1.30 -7.89
C LEU A 293 -17.16 -1.83 -6.52
#